data_AF-A0A1I2FVV8-F1
#
_entry.id   AF-A0A1I2FVV8-F1
#
_cell.length_a   1.000
_cell.length_b   1.000
_cell.length_c   1.000
_cell.angle_alpha   90.00
_cell.angle_beta   90.00
_cell.angle_gamma   90.00
#
_symmetry.space_group_name_H-M   'P 1'
#
loop_
_entity.id
_entity.type
_entity.pdbx_description
1 polymer ?
#
loop_
_entity_poly.entity_id
_entity_poly.type
_entity_poly.pdbx_seq_one_letter_code
_entity_poly.pdbx_strand_id
1 'polypeptide(L)'
;MEALKQIANVAGYSGLYRILKPGRAGVIVESLDEKKAKTMMGPTARVSVLNDISIYVDDDSEEQSISLGDVLKVISDKYSNSLPIDSKGTNDQLADFMASVVPNYDRERVRTTDIKKLITWYGILSQYAPEIFEVSAEETIEEKAENVAATEVPVAEEPKTGKA
;
A
#
# COMPACT_ATOMS: atom_id res chain seq x y z
N MET A 1 3.43 -8.22 -12.15
CA MET A 1 4.13 -8.83 -10.99
C MET A 1 3.06 -9.39 -10.05
N GLU A 2 2.95 -10.71 -9.89
CA GLU A 2 1.79 -11.30 -9.20
C GLU A 2 1.71 -11.00 -7.70
N ALA A 3 2.85 -10.85 -7.02
CA ALA A 3 2.90 -10.51 -5.60
C ALA A 3 2.18 -9.18 -5.27
N LEU A 4 2.13 -8.23 -6.21
CA LEU A 4 1.43 -6.95 -6.03
C LEU A 4 -0.10 -7.08 -6.03
N LYS A 5 -0.66 -8.21 -6.50
CA LYS A 5 -2.11 -8.46 -6.48
C LYS A 5 -2.67 -8.53 -5.05
N GLN A 6 -1.82 -8.88 -4.09
CA GLN A 6 -2.18 -8.97 -2.67
C GLN A 6 -1.85 -7.69 -1.90
N ILE A 7 -1.25 -6.68 -2.52
CA ILE A 7 -0.87 -5.44 -1.84
C ILE A 7 -1.79 -4.31 -2.31
N ALA A 8 -2.30 -3.55 -1.36
CA ALA A 8 -3.20 -2.45 -1.63
C ALA A 8 -2.87 -1.20 -0.81
N ASN A 9 -3.16 -0.06 -1.40
CA ASN A 9 -3.28 1.21 -0.70
C ASN A 9 -4.75 1.43 -0.33
N VAL A 10 -5.00 1.98 0.86
CA VAL A 10 -6.35 2.35 1.30
C VAL A 10 -6.44 3.86 1.41
N ALA A 11 -7.36 4.48 0.67
CA ALA A 11 -7.52 5.92 0.69
C ALA A 11 -7.90 6.41 2.10
N GLY A 12 -7.24 7.48 2.55
CA GLY A 12 -7.41 8.03 3.90
C GLY A 12 -6.51 7.39 4.96
N TYR A 13 -5.83 6.29 4.62
CA TYR A 13 -4.85 5.65 5.48
C TYR A 13 -3.44 5.82 4.91
N SER A 14 -2.47 6.04 5.80
CA SER A 14 -1.06 6.08 5.45
C SER A 14 -0.50 4.67 5.34
N GLY A 15 0.28 4.42 4.29
CA GLY A 15 1.02 3.16 4.12
C GLY A 15 0.40 2.19 3.12
N LEU A 16 0.85 0.95 3.22
CA LEU A 16 0.41 -0.18 2.40
C LEU A 16 -0.16 -1.29 3.28
N TYR A 17 -1.04 -2.07 2.68
CA TYR A 17 -1.72 -3.17 3.35
C TYR A 17 -1.73 -4.42 2.48
N ARG A 18 -1.46 -5.57 3.08
CA ARG A 18 -1.63 -6.88 2.46
C ARG A 18 -3.09 -7.31 2.62
N ILE A 19 -3.75 -7.63 1.52
CA ILE A 19 -5.11 -8.16 1.48
C ILE A 19 -5.05 -9.62 1.92
N LEU A 20 -5.70 -9.94 3.05
CA LEU A 20 -5.77 -11.31 3.55
C LEU A 20 -6.98 -12.04 2.96
N LYS A 21 -8.19 -11.49 3.16
CA LYS A 21 -9.41 -12.08 2.61
C LYS A 21 -10.57 -11.09 2.55
N PRO A 22 -11.47 -11.22 1.57
CA PRO A 22 -12.76 -10.55 1.59
C PRO A 22 -13.61 -11.11 2.74
N GLY A 23 -14.31 -10.23 3.45
CA GLY A 23 -15.21 -10.54 4.55
C GLY A 23 -16.62 -10.03 4.31
N ARG A 24 -17.56 -10.45 5.16
CA ARG A 24 -18.99 -10.08 5.02
C ARG A 24 -19.26 -8.58 5.25
N ALA A 25 -18.37 -7.91 5.97
CA ALA A 25 -18.46 -6.48 6.31
C ALA A 25 -17.38 -5.63 5.61
N GLY A 26 -16.68 -6.15 4.59
CA GLY A 26 -15.61 -5.44 3.91
C GLY A 26 -14.42 -6.34 3.57
N VAL A 27 -13.19 -5.85 3.72
CA VAL A 27 -11.97 -6.63 3.46
C VAL A 27 -11.03 -6.61 4.66
N ILE A 28 -10.50 -7.78 5.01
CA ILE A 28 -9.51 -7.91 6.08
C ILE A 28 -8.14 -7.67 5.45
N VAL A 29 -7.43 -6.68 6.00
CA VAL A 29 -6.10 -6.30 5.55
C VAL A 29 -5.12 -6.31 6.70
N GLU A 30 -3.86 -6.55 6.40
CA GLU A 30 -2.74 -6.52 7.33
C GLU A 30 -1.82 -5.36 6.95
N SER A 31 -1.43 -4.52 7.89
CA SER A 31 -0.53 -3.41 7.59
C SER A 31 0.89 -3.91 7.29
N LEU A 32 1.54 -3.29 6.30
CA LEU A 32 2.95 -3.52 5.98
C LEU A 32 3.83 -2.60 6.82
N ASP A 33 3.95 -2.95 8.10
CA ASP A 33 4.84 -2.30 9.07
C ASP A 33 5.29 -3.32 10.14
N GLU A 34 6.15 -2.92 11.07
CA GLU A 34 6.66 -3.78 12.14
C GLU A 34 5.55 -4.50 12.95
N LYS A 35 4.40 -3.85 13.13
CA LYS A 35 3.29 -4.39 13.95
C LYS A 35 2.45 -5.42 13.21
N LYS A 36 2.49 -5.44 11.88
CA LYS A 36 1.66 -6.30 11.01
C LYS A 36 0.19 -6.37 11.50
N ALA A 37 -0.38 -5.20 11.78
CA ALA A 37 -1.67 -5.09 12.44
C ALA A 37 -2.81 -5.47 11.48
N LYS A 38 -3.65 -6.41 11.90
CA LYS A 38 -4.82 -6.86 11.12
C LYS A 38 -6.00 -5.94 11.40
N THR A 39 -6.50 -5.29 10.36
CA THR A 39 -7.62 -4.35 10.45
C THR A 39 -8.70 -4.72 9.43
N MET A 40 -9.96 -4.56 9.82
CA MET A 40 -11.08 -4.69 8.89
C MET A 40 -11.37 -3.35 8.24
N MET A 41 -11.14 -3.25 6.93
CA MET A 41 -11.56 -2.11 6.14
C MET A 41 -13.03 -2.30 5.76
N GLY A 42 -13.86 -1.31 6.09
CA GLY A 42 -15.29 -1.35 5.78
C GLY A 42 -15.58 -1.39 4.28
N PRO A 43 -16.83 -1.63 3.86
CA PRO A 43 -17.19 -1.78 2.45
C PRO A 43 -17.11 -0.46 1.67
N THR A 44 -17.10 0.68 2.38
CA THR A 44 -16.93 2.03 1.81
C THR A 44 -15.46 2.44 1.69
N ALA A 45 -14.53 1.64 2.22
CA ALA A 45 -13.11 1.93 2.11
C ALA A 45 -12.68 1.79 0.64
N ARG A 46 -11.98 2.80 0.13
CA ARG A 46 -11.43 2.77 -1.23
C ARG A 46 -10.09 2.05 -1.19
N VAL A 47 -10.13 0.77 -1.49
CA VAL A 47 -8.96 -0.11 -1.55
C VAL A 47 -8.51 -0.19 -2.99
N SER A 48 -7.27 0.23 -3.26
CA SER A 48 -6.66 0.21 -4.59
C SER A 48 -5.48 -0.76 -4.57
N VAL A 49 -5.60 -1.84 -5.34
CA VAL A 49 -4.56 -2.86 -5.48
C VAL A 49 -3.41 -2.30 -6.30
N LEU A 50 -2.17 -2.47 -5.83
CA LEU A 50 -0.99 -1.92 -6.49
C LEU A 50 -0.80 -2.48 -7.91
N ASN A 51 -1.20 -3.73 -8.14
CA ASN A 51 -1.16 -4.34 -9.47
C ASN A 51 -2.09 -3.67 -10.50
N ASP A 52 -3.18 -3.03 -10.07
CA ASP A 52 -4.13 -2.36 -10.97
C ASP A 52 -3.74 -0.90 -11.24
N ILE A 53 -2.68 -0.41 -10.60
CA ILE A 53 -2.19 0.96 -10.76
C ILE A 53 -1.20 0.98 -11.93
N SER A 54 -1.42 1.92 -12.85
CA SER A 54 -0.52 2.20 -13.96
C SER A 54 -0.19 3.69 -14.01
N ILE A 55 1.00 3.99 -14.50
CA ILE A 55 1.52 5.34 -14.71
C ILE A 55 1.35 5.69 -16.18
N TYR A 56 0.75 6.85 -16.46
CA TYR A 56 0.62 7.35 -17.82
C TYR A 56 1.99 7.73 -18.39
N VAL A 57 2.22 7.35 -19.64
CA VAL A 57 3.39 7.71 -20.42
C VAL A 57 2.96 8.46 -21.66
N ASP A 58 3.76 9.45 -22.04
CA ASP A 58 3.62 10.18 -23.30
C ASP A 58 4.37 9.36 -24.36
N ASP A 59 3.67 8.36 -24.90
CA ASP A 59 4.21 7.49 -25.95
C ASP A 59 3.20 7.46 -27.12
N ASP A 60 3.66 7.43 -28.36
CA ASP A 60 2.79 7.36 -29.55
C ASP A 60 2.31 5.93 -29.84
N SER A 61 2.72 4.94 -29.02
CA SER A 61 2.34 3.53 -29.14
C SER A 61 0.96 3.23 -28.55
N GLU A 62 0.41 2.06 -28.89
CA GLU A 62 -0.92 1.61 -28.42
C GLU A 62 -1.03 1.52 -26.88
N GLU A 63 0.10 1.42 -26.17
CA GLU A 63 0.19 1.31 -24.71
C GLU A 63 0.56 2.66 -24.07
N GLN A 64 -0.46 3.45 -23.72
CA GLN A 64 -0.33 4.79 -23.11
C GLN A 64 -0.01 4.78 -21.60
N SER A 65 0.36 3.63 -21.04
CA SER A 65 0.63 3.49 -19.62
C SER A 65 1.53 2.31 -19.29
N ILE A 66 2.41 2.48 -18.31
CA ILE A 66 3.27 1.44 -17.77
C ILE A 66 2.72 0.97 -16.42
N SER A 67 2.75 -0.34 -16.17
CA SER A 67 2.27 -0.91 -14.91
C SER A 67 3.17 -0.47 -13.73
N LEU A 68 2.59 -0.22 -12.56
CA LEU A 68 3.36 0.14 -11.37
C LEU A 68 4.40 -0.92 -11.02
N GLY A 69 4.11 -2.20 -11.29
CA GLY A 69 5.05 -3.29 -11.06
C GLY A 69 6.34 -3.18 -11.87
N ASP A 70 6.24 -2.76 -13.13
CA ASP A 70 7.42 -2.54 -13.98
C ASP A 70 8.21 -1.31 -13.50
N VAL A 71 7.52 -0.23 -13.13
CA VAL A 71 8.16 0.96 -12.57
C VAL A 71 8.93 0.62 -11.29
N LEU A 72 8.30 -0.12 -10.36
CA LEU A 72 8.93 -0.57 -9.11
C LEU A 72 10.15 -1.46 -9.38
N LYS A 73 10.11 -2.30 -10.41
CA LYS A 73 11.25 -3.14 -10.81
C LYS A 73 12.42 -2.30 -11.31
N VAL A 74 12.16 -1.28 -12.13
CA VAL A 74 13.21 -0.34 -12.59
C VAL A 74 13.83 0.42 -11.41
N ILE A 75 13.00 0.83 -10.44
CA ILE A 75 13.50 1.48 -9.21
C ILE A 75 14.39 0.51 -8.41
N SER A 76 13.96 -0.74 -8.27
CA SER A 76 14.70 -1.77 -7.56
C SER A 76 16.05 -2.09 -8.21
N ASP A 77 16.09 -2.21 -9.53
CA ASP A 77 17.31 -2.43 -10.29
C ASP A 77 18.30 -1.25 -10.13
N LYS A 78 17.78 -0.02 -10.17
CA LYS A 78 18.60 1.19 -10.16
C LYS A 78 19.09 1.62 -8.76
N TYR A 79 18.25 1.44 -7.75
CA TYR A 79 18.46 2.01 -6.42
C TYR A 79 18.46 0.97 -5.30
N SER A 80 17.99 -0.26 -5.56
CA SER A 80 17.90 -1.33 -4.57
C SER A 80 17.27 -0.81 -3.26
N ASN A 81 17.86 -1.06 -2.10
CA ASN A 81 17.31 -0.61 -0.82
C ASN A 81 17.51 0.88 -0.48
N SER A 82 18.15 1.68 -1.33
CA SER A 82 18.49 3.07 -1.00
C SER A 82 18.01 4.05 -2.06
N LEU A 83 16.87 4.70 -1.83
CA LEU A 83 16.41 5.77 -2.71
C LEU A 83 17.25 7.04 -2.51
N PRO A 84 17.55 7.77 -3.59
CA PRO A 84 18.28 9.04 -3.52
C PRO A 84 17.40 10.19 -3.03
N ILE A 85 16.08 9.99 -2.96
CA ILE A 85 15.11 11.03 -2.61
C ILE A 85 14.07 10.51 -1.61
N ASP A 86 13.52 11.43 -0.82
CA ASP A 86 12.39 11.18 0.08
C ASP A 86 11.09 11.77 -0.49
N SER A 87 9.96 11.25 -0.01
CA SER A 87 8.60 11.76 -0.29
C SER A 87 8.40 13.25 0.05
N LYS A 88 9.28 13.85 0.85
CA LYS A 88 9.32 15.29 1.17
C LYS A 88 10.16 16.13 0.21
N GLY A 89 10.72 15.53 -0.86
CA GLY A 89 11.46 16.25 -1.89
C GLY A 89 10.66 17.38 -2.54
N THR A 90 11.38 18.32 -3.15
CA THR A 90 10.75 19.39 -3.95
C THR A 90 10.08 18.82 -5.20
N ASN A 91 9.16 19.58 -5.80
CA ASN A 91 8.46 19.13 -7.01
C ASN A 91 9.44 18.78 -8.14
N ASP A 92 10.47 19.60 -8.35
CA ASP A 92 11.56 19.34 -9.29
C ASP A 92 12.32 18.04 -8.98
N GLN A 93 12.67 17.79 -7.71
CA GLN A 93 13.37 16.55 -7.33
C GLN A 93 12.51 15.30 -7.60
N LEU A 94 11.21 15.40 -7.35
CA LEU A 94 10.27 14.31 -7.61
C LEU A 94 10.11 14.06 -9.11
N ALA A 95 10.03 15.11 -9.91
CA ALA A 95 9.97 15.03 -11.36
C ALA A 95 11.26 14.45 -11.97
N ASP A 96 12.43 14.88 -11.47
CA ASP A 96 13.73 14.37 -11.91
C ASP A 96 13.89 12.87 -11.59
N PHE A 97 13.49 12.46 -10.38
CA PHE A 97 13.46 11.05 -10.03
C PHE A 97 12.53 10.26 -10.95
N MET A 98 11.31 10.76 -11.21
CA MET A 98 10.38 10.10 -12.10
C MET A 98 10.92 9.98 -13.53
N ALA A 99 11.55 11.03 -14.05
CA ALA A 99 12.22 11.01 -15.35
C ALA A 99 13.41 10.04 -15.39
N SER A 100 14.09 9.84 -14.25
CA SER A 100 15.19 8.89 -14.13
C SER A 100 14.72 7.44 -14.25
N VAL A 101 13.51 7.13 -13.80
CA VAL A 101 12.93 5.78 -13.79
C VAL A 101 12.10 5.55 -15.07
N VAL A 102 11.25 6.51 -15.42
CA VAL A 102 10.36 6.50 -16.57
C VAL A 102 10.55 7.81 -17.33
N PRO A 103 11.53 7.92 -18.24
CA PRO A 103 11.86 9.18 -18.91
C PRO A 103 10.70 9.79 -19.72
N ASN A 104 9.81 8.94 -20.23
CA ASN A 104 8.67 9.34 -21.06
C ASN A 104 7.35 9.43 -20.27
N TYR A 105 7.37 9.64 -18.95
CA TYR A 105 6.13 9.75 -18.18
C TYR A 105 5.35 11.03 -18.53
N ASP A 106 4.01 10.93 -18.55
CA ASP A 106 3.13 12.07 -18.84
C ASP A 106 3.10 13.04 -17.64
N ARG A 107 3.76 14.19 -17.79
CA ARG A 107 3.87 15.22 -16.73
C ARG A 107 2.56 15.96 -16.45
N GLU A 108 1.61 15.93 -17.37
CA GLU A 108 0.30 16.59 -17.20
C GLU A 108 -0.66 15.70 -16.42
N ARG A 109 -0.62 14.38 -16.64
CA ARG A 109 -1.48 13.40 -15.96
C ARG A 109 -0.90 12.91 -14.65
N VAL A 110 0.42 12.73 -14.55
CA VAL A 110 1.08 12.22 -13.35
C VAL A 110 1.27 13.36 -12.35
N ARG A 111 0.47 13.35 -11.28
CA ARG A 111 0.54 14.39 -10.25
C ARG A 111 1.72 14.14 -9.32
N THR A 112 2.30 15.22 -8.80
CA THR A 112 3.36 15.16 -7.79
C THR A 112 2.99 14.31 -6.57
N THR A 113 1.72 14.32 -6.16
CA THR A 113 1.23 13.49 -5.04
C THR A 113 1.35 12.00 -5.33
N ASP A 114 1.16 11.58 -6.58
CA ASP A 114 1.26 10.17 -6.97
C ASP A 114 2.72 9.73 -7.04
N ILE A 115 3.64 10.62 -7.45
CA ILE A 115 5.10 10.39 -7.34
C ILE A 115 5.51 10.23 -5.87
N LYS A 116 5.03 11.11 -4.98
CA LYS A 116 5.28 10.99 -3.53
C LYS A 116 4.79 9.68 -2.94
N LYS A 117 3.60 9.24 -3.34
CA LYS A 117 3.04 7.94 -2.94
C LYS A 117 3.92 6.80 -3.44
N LEU A 118 4.33 6.83 -4.70
CA LEU A 118 5.18 5.80 -5.31
C LEU A 118 6.51 5.64 -4.54
N ILE A 119 7.18 6.73 -4.19
CA ILE A 119 8.42 6.70 -3.38
C ILE A 119 8.14 6.09 -1.99
N THR A 120 7.04 6.50 -1.36
CA THR A 120 6.64 5.98 -0.05
C THR A 120 6.34 4.48 -0.12
N TRP A 121 5.60 4.04 -1.14
CA TRP A 121 5.25 2.65 -1.37
C TRP A 121 6.50 1.81 -1.61
N TYR A 122 7.40 2.27 -2.47
CA TYR A 122 8.66 1.56 -2.72
C TYR A 122 9.49 1.41 -1.44
N GLY A 123 9.61 2.46 -0.62
CA GLY A 123 10.30 2.37 0.66
C GLY A 123 9.68 1.35 1.62
N ILE A 124 8.35 1.32 1.72
CA ILE A 124 7.64 0.34 2.55
C ILE A 124 7.85 -1.09 2.00
N LEU A 125 7.71 -1.28 0.70
CA LEU A 125 7.88 -2.60 0.06
C LEU A 125 9.32 -3.12 0.27
N SER A 126 10.33 -2.27 0.01
CA SER A 126 11.74 -2.66 0.15
C SER A 126 12.13 -2.96 1.61
N GLN A 127 11.44 -2.39 2.59
CA GLN A 127 11.70 -2.61 4.01
C GLN A 127 10.90 -3.79 4.62
N TYR A 128 9.62 -3.92 4.27
CA TYR A 128 8.70 -4.84 4.95
C TYR A 128 8.20 -6.00 4.08
N ALA A 129 8.42 -5.93 2.77
CA ALA A 129 8.09 -7.00 1.83
C ALA A 129 9.11 -7.11 0.68
N PRO A 130 10.42 -7.29 0.99
CA PRO A 130 11.46 -7.44 -0.02
C PRO A 130 11.22 -8.65 -0.94
N GLU A 131 10.50 -9.67 -0.47
CA GLU A 131 10.12 -10.86 -1.24
C GLU A 131 9.29 -10.53 -2.49
N ILE A 132 8.67 -9.35 -2.56
CA ILE A 132 7.91 -8.91 -3.74
C ILE A 132 8.84 -8.67 -4.94
N PHE A 133 10.10 -8.34 -4.68
CA PHE A 133 11.11 -8.06 -5.71
C PHE A 133 11.96 -9.28 -6.06
N GLU A 134 12.05 -10.27 -5.18
CA GLU A 134 12.74 -11.53 -5.46
C GLU A 134 11.81 -12.50 -6.19
N VAL A 135 12.04 -12.65 -7.49
CA VAL A 135 11.35 -13.65 -8.32
C VAL A 135 11.93 -15.03 -8.03
N SER A 136 11.53 -15.67 -6.92
CA SER A 136 11.34 -17.13 -6.83
C SER A 136 10.97 -17.59 -5.41
N ALA A 137 10.07 -18.58 -5.36
CA ALA A 137 9.85 -19.55 -4.29
C ALA A 137 9.04 -19.14 -3.05
N GLU A 138 7.79 -19.59 -3.09
CA GLU A 138 7.06 -20.29 -2.01
C GLU A 138 6.51 -19.52 -0.79
N GLU A 139 5.22 -19.78 -0.56
CA GLU A 139 4.38 -19.61 0.63
C GLU A 139 5.04 -19.19 1.95
N THR A 140 4.50 -18.15 2.59
CA THR A 140 4.22 -18.14 4.04
C THR A 140 3.10 -17.14 4.34
N ILE A 141 1.84 -17.54 4.09
CA ILE A 141 0.71 -16.97 4.83
C ILE A 141 0.51 -17.89 6.01
N GLU A 142 1.38 -17.74 7.01
CA GLU A 142 1.34 -18.50 8.25
C GLU A 142 -0.03 -18.30 8.90
N GLU A 143 -0.74 -19.41 8.98
CA GLU A 143 -1.90 -19.67 9.80
C GLU A 143 -1.59 -19.31 11.25
N LYS A 144 -2.10 -18.15 11.71
CA LYS A 144 -2.33 -17.94 13.14
C LYS A 144 -3.52 -17.02 13.36
N ALA A 145 -4.68 -17.64 13.49
CA ALA A 145 -5.87 -17.04 14.09
C ALA A 145 -6.53 -18.10 14.98
N GLU A 146 -5.78 -18.59 15.96
CA GLU A 146 -6.37 -19.20 17.15
C GLU A 146 -6.17 -18.24 18.34
N ASN A 147 -7.33 -17.79 18.83
CA ASN A 147 -7.65 -17.47 20.23
C ASN A 147 -6.89 -16.33 20.94
N VAL A 148 -7.60 -15.21 21.13
CA VAL A 148 -7.55 -14.49 22.42
C VAL A 148 -8.97 -14.18 22.87
N ALA A 149 -9.46 -15.01 23.77
CA ALA A 149 -10.52 -14.71 24.73
C ALA A 149 -9.98 -13.78 25.83
N ALA A 150 -10.82 -12.84 26.28
CA ALA A 150 -10.94 -12.31 27.67
C ALA A 150 -11.86 -11.06 27.63
N THR A 151 -13.05 -11.03 28.26
CA THR A 151 -13.26 -10.86 29.73
C THR A 151 -12.85 -9.43 30.14
N GLU A 152 -13.62 -8.57 30.82
CA GLU A 152 -14.97 -8.54 31.40
C GLU A 152 -15.08 -7.17 32.11
N VAL A 153 -16.27 -6.52 32.10
CA VAL A 153 -16.89 -5.56 33.07
C VAL A 153 -16.10 -4.33 33.63
N PRO A 154 -16.73 -3.34 34.32
CA PRO A 154 -18.16 -3.00 34.50
C PRO A 154 -18.47 -1.49 34.25
N VAL A 155 -19.74 -1.13 34.07
CA VAL A 155 -20.25 0.22 34.42
C VAL A 155 -21.37 0.05 35.44
N ALA A 156 -21.04 0.37 36.69
CA ALA A 156 -21.97 0.74 37.74
C ALA A 156 -21.79 2.24 37.99
N GLU A 157 -22.86 3.04 37.95
CA GLU A 157 -23.58 3.48 39.16
C GLU A 157 -24.78 4.39 38.76
N GLU A 158 -25.88 4.16 39.48
CA GLU A 158 -27.20 4.85 39.56
C GLU A 158 -27.09 6.31 40.11
N PRO A 159 -28.15 7.06 40.53
CA PRO A 159 -29.60 6.76 40.66
C PRO A 159 -30.57 7.90 40.23
N LYS A 160 -31.87 7.67 40.51
CA LYS A 160 -33.01 8.58 40.80
C LYS A 160 -34.16 8.40 39.80
N THR A 161 -35.42 8.20 40.18
CA THR A 161 -36.14 8.25 41.48
C THR A 161 -37.50 7.61 41.24
N GLY A 162 -37.93 6.73 42.14
CA GLY A 162 -39.34 6.34 42.24
C GLY A 162 -40.16 7.46 42.90
N LYS A 163 -41.41 7.61 42.48
CA LYS A 163 -42.43 8.32 43.26
C LYS A 163 -43.74 7.56 43.14
N ALA A 164 -44.18 7.05 44.28
CA ALA A 164 -45.58 6.74 44.57
C ALA A 164 -46.35 8.05 44.82
#